data_AF-A0A4Z1K055-F1
#
_entry.id   AF-A0A4Z1K055-F1
#
_cell.length_a   1.000
_cell.length_b   1.000
_cell.length_c   1.000
_cell.angle_alpha   90.00
_cell.angle_beta   90.00
_cell.angle_gamma   90.00
#
_symmetry.space_group_name_H-M   'P 1'
#
loop_
_entity.id
_entity.type
_entity.pdbx_description
1 polymer ?
#
loop_
_entity_poly.entity_id
_entity_poly.type
_entity_poly.pdbx_seq_one_letter_code
_entity_poly.pdbx_strand_id
1 'polypeptide(L)'
;MQLPIKTLVALLPFFLQVSAQASGSGTTTRYWDCCKPSCAWSGKATLESGSGPVGTCDVNDSPLSDPTAVAVSGCDGGNSYMCSDQSPWAVSDDLAYGYAAVNIAGGSEASWCCACYELTFTSTALAGKKMIVQATNTGGDLGANQFDLAIPGGGVGIFNGCTTEFGAPSSGWGSQYGGVSAVSSCSTFPAALQPGCNFRFNWFESADNPTVDFKQVECPAALTKSTGCKRADDSSMPAPDASGSASASPVASTSAAATSAKTSSVAPTSAASSKASSAAVVFHIAVPSSKASSAPAVTSHSSATKSAKTSVAAPHSTSASAGDDDDTCDDE
;
A
#
# COMPACT_ATOMS: atom_id res chain seq x y z
N MET A 1 30.44 -12.04 40.46
CA MET A 1 31.22 -10.86 40.00
C MET A 1 30.33 -9.65 40.15
N GLN A 2 30.76 -8.62 40.88
CA GLN A 2 30.06 -7.33 40.87
C GLN A 2 30.66 -6.46 39.76
N LEU A 3 29.86 -6.07 38.77
CA LEU A 3 30.30 -5.09 37.78
C LEU A 3 30.47 -3.72 38.45
N PRO A 4 31.53 -2.96 38.14
CA PRO A 4 31.72 -1.62 38.70
C PRO A 4 30.56 -0.69 38.34
N ILE A 5 30.12 0.14 39.29
CA ILE A 5 29.06 1.15 39.06
C ILE A 5 29.42 2.07 37.86
N LYS A 6 30.72 2.36 37.67
CA LYS A 6 31.21 3.13 36.51
C LYS A 6 30.93 2.45 35.16
N THR A 7 30.98 1.12 35.11
CA THR A 7 30.66 0.33 33.91
C THR A 7 29.16 0.30 33.65
N LEU A 8 28.33 0.29 34.70
CA LEU A 8 26.87 0.39 34.58
C LEU A 8 26.43 1.75 34.02
N VAL A 9 27.04 2.85 34.50
CA VAL A 9 26.75 4.21 34.04
C VAL A 9 27.25 4.46 32.61
N ALA A 10 28.36 3.85 32.19
CA ALA A 10 28.84 3.93 30.82
C ALA A 10 27.91 3.24 29.79
N LEU A 11 27.05 2.32 30.24
CA LEU A 11 26.07 1.62 29.40
C LEU A 11 24.70 2.31 29.34
N LEU A 12 24.38 3.26 30.23
CA LEU A 12 23.10 3.99 30.20
C LEU A 12 22.72 4.59 28.83
N PRO A 13 23.62 5.26 28.07
CA PRO A 13 23.25 5.79 26.75
C PRO A 13 22.99 4.71 25.70
N PHE A 14 23.46 3.47 25.90
CA PHE A 14 23.17 2.33 25.03
C PHE A 14 21.79 1.68 25.32
N PHE A 15 21.19 1.95 26.48
CA PHE A 15 19.86 1.46 26.86
C PHE A 15 18.74 2.51 26.68
N LEU A 16 19.06 3.73 26.22
CA LEU A 16 18.13 4.85 26.10
C LEU A 16 18.02 5.40 24.67
N GLN A 17 18.21 4.55 23.65
CA GLN A 17 17.57 4.78 22.35
C GLN A 17 16.07 4.48 22.46
N VAL A 18 15.33 5.38 23.12
CA VAL A 18 13.89 5.45 22.95
C VAL A 18 13.64 5.95 21.54
N SER A 19 13.34 5.02 20.62
CA SER A 19 12.86 5.35 19.29
C SER A 19 11.62 6.23 19.43
N ALA A 20 11.74 7.51 19.10
CA ALA A 20 10.64 8.44 19.17
C ALA A 20 9.57 8.01 18.16
N GLN A 21 8.44 7.50 18.67
CA GLN A 21 7.32 7.01 17.87
C GLN A 21 6.81 8.12 16.95
N ALA A 22 6.94 7.95 15.64
CA ALA A 22 6.45 8.93 14.68
C ALA A 22 4.91 9.01 14.77
N SER A 23 4.39 10.23 14.90
CA SER A 23 2.95 10.49 15.01
C SER A 23 2.62 11.93 14.61
N GLY A 24 1.34 12.18 14.32
CA GLY A 24 0.83 13.50 13.96
C GLY A 24 -0.37 13.43 13.03
N SER A 25 -0.74 14.55 12.43
CA SER A 25 -1.73 14.59 11.34
C SER A 25 -1.05 14.43 9.98
N GLY A 26 -1.79 13.89 9.01
CA GLY A 26 -1.32 13.62 7.66
C GLY A 26 -2.45 13.63 6.63
N THR A 27 -2.06 13.47 5.37
CA THR A 27 -2.97 13.35 4.22
C THR A 27 -2.80 12.00 3.56
N THR A 28 -3.83 11.52 2.87
CA THR A 28 -3.72 10.32 2.04
C THR A 28 -3.91 10.63 0.57
N THR A 29 -3.29 9.81 -0.27
CA THR A 29 -3.64 9.62 -1.67
C THR A 29 -3.87 8.13 -1.92
N ARG A 30 -4.04 7.72 -3.18
CA ARG A 30 -4.21 6.32 -3.58
C ARG A 30 -3.46 6.04 -4.87
N TYR A 31 -2.73 4.93 -4.93
CA TYR A 31 -1.98 4.52 -6.11
C TYR A 31 -1.94 3.01 -6.29
N TRP A 32 -1.63 2.57 -7.51
CA TRP A 32 -1.10 1.25 -7.83
C TRP A 32 -0.39 1.36 -9.18
N ASP A 33 0.93 1.53 -9.15
CA ASP A 33 1.80 1.68 -10.32
C ASP A 33 2.46 0.37 -10.78
N CYS A 34 2.28 -0.68 -9.97
CA CYS A 34 2.91 -2.00 -10.08
C CYS A 34 4.44 -2.01 -9.93
N CYS A 35 5.09 -0.88 -9.65
CA CYS A 35 6.55 -0.81 -9.57
C CYS A 35 7.09 -1.65 -8.41
N LYS A 36 8.35 -2.07 -8.51
CA LYS A 36 9.09 -2.56 -7.34
C LYS A 36 9.08 -1.47 -6.25
N PRO A 37 8.55 -1.73 -5.05
CA PRO A 37 8.43 -0.72 -4.01
C PRO A 37 9.81 -0.42 -3.38
N SER A 38 10.06 0.82 -2.96
CA SER A 38 11.43 1.28 -2.62
C SER A 38 12.06 0.53 -1.43
N CYS A 39 11.27 0.02 -0.49
CA CYS A 39 11.75 -0.76 0.64
C CYS A 39 12.04 -2.25 0.29
N ALA A 40 11.90 -2.65 -0.97
CA ALA A 40 12.39 -3.93 -1.50
C ALA A 40 13.90 -3.93 -1.81
N TRP A 41 14.56 -2.77 -1.75
CA TRP A 41 16.01 -2.66 -1.95
C TRP A 41 16.77 -2.91 -0.64
N SER A 42 17.93 -3.58 -0.74
CA SER A 42 18.83 -3.81 0.41
C SER A 42 19.34 -2.50 1.01
N GLY A 43 19.58 -2.51 2.33
CA GLY A 43 20.14 -1.37 3.07
C GLY A 43 19.17 -0.22 3.34
N LYS A 44 17.90 -0.33 2.95
CA LYS A 44 16.87 0.70 3.15
C LYS A 44 16.42 0.88 4.61
N ALA A 45 16.56 -0.14 5.46
CA ALA A 45 16.27 -0.09 6.90
C ALA A 45 17.06 -1.17 7.65
N THR A 46 17.12 -1.06 8.98
CA THR A 46 17.63 -2.13 9.86
C THR A 46 16.51 -3.12 10.16
N LEU A 47 16.64 -4.35 9.65
CA LEU A 47 15.61 -5.38 9.72
C LEU A 47 15.87 -6.40 10.83
N GLU A 48 14.81 -7.05 11.28
CA GLU A 48 14.89 -8.13 12.28
C GLU A 48 15.72 -9.31 11.75
N SER A 49 16.41 -10.02 12.64
CA SER A 49 17.19 -11.20 12.25
C SER A 49 16.29 -12.28 11.65
N GLY A 50 16.56 -12.65 10.39
CA GLY A 50 15.74 -13.59 9.62
C GLY A 50 14.64 -12.94 8.77
N SER A 51 14.48 -11.60 8.82
CA SER A 51 13.67 -10.83 7.88
C SER A 51 14.51 -10.34 6.70
N GLY A 52 13.86 -10.09 5.55
CA GLY A 52 14.46 -9.46 4.37
C GLY A 52 13.70 -8.19 3.96
N PRO A 53 14.21 -7.42 2.99
CA PRO A 53 13.47 -6.29 2.40
C PRO A 53 12.11 -6.73 1.85
N VAL A 54 11.23 -5.75 1.55
CA VAL A 54 9.88 -6.03 1.03
C VAL A 54 9.95 -6.98 -0.18
N GLY A 55 9.22 -8.10 -0.07
CA GLY A 55 9.09 -9.08 -1.12
C GLY A 55 8.50 -8.48 -2.40
N THR A 56 8.92 -9.03 -3.53
CA THR A 56 8.49 -8.60 -4.86
C THR A 56 8.12 -9.82 -5.68
N CYS A 57 7.27 -9.64 -6.69
CA CYS A 57 6.81 -10.71 -7.54
C CYS A 57 7.36 -10.55 -8.97
N ASP A 58 7.35 -11.65 -9.72
CA ASP A 58 7.54 -11.63 -11.17
C ASP A 58 6.24 -11.20 -11.88
N VAL A 59 6.30 -11.14 -13.21
CA VAL A 59 5.17 -10.79 -14.09
C VAL A 59 3.93 -11.71 -13.94
N ASN A 60 4.07 -12.85 -13.27
CA ASN A 60 3.00 -13.82 -13.03
C ASN A 60 2.51 -13.80 -11.58
N ASP A 61 2.77 -12.71 -10.84
CA ASP A 61 2.44 -12.58 -9.41
C ASP A 61 3.11 -13.65 -8.52
N SER A 62 4.24 -14.22 -8.97
CA SER A 62 4.97 -15.26 -8.23
C SER A 62 6.11 -14.64 -7.41
N PRO A 63 6.19 -14.88 -6.08
CA PRO A 63 7.22 -14.29 -5.23
C PRO A 63 8.65 -14.62 -5.67
N LEU A 64 9.48 -13.59 -5.78
CA LEU A 64 10.90 -13.70 -6.08
C LEU A 64 11.69 -14.10 -4.83
N SER A 65 12.50 -15.14 -4.94
CA SER A 65 13.33 -15.66 -3.83
C SER A 65 14.43 -14.72 -3.36
N ASP A 66 14.79 -13.72 -4.19
CA ASP A 66 15.69 -12.62 -3.84
C ASP A 66 15.13 -11.31 -4.41
N PRO A 67 14.42 -10.50 -3.60
CA PRO A 67 13.89 -9.21 -4.05
C PRO A 67 14.99 -8.16 -4.27
N THR A 68 16.26 -8.46 -3.96
CA THR A 68 17.33 -7.47 -3.84
C THR A 68 18.40 -7.56 -4.94
N ALA A 69 18.93 -8.75 -5.22
CA ALA A 69 20.21 -8.89 -5.94
C ALA A 69 20.10 -9.00 -7.47
N VAL A 70 18.91 -9.30 -8.01
CA VAL A 70 18.69 -9.57 -9.44
C VAL A 70 17.46 -8.88 -10.04
N ALA A 71 16.59 -8.34 -9.19
CA ALA A 71 15.25 -7.92 -9.54
C ALA A 71 15.19 -6.40 -9.82
N VAL A 72 15.56 -5.98 -11.03
CA VAL A 72 15.32 -4.60 -11.53
C VAL A 72 13.81 -4.35 -11.58
N SER A 73 13.37 -3.15 -11.20
CA SER A 73 11.95 -2.77 -11.23
C SER A 73 11.37 -2.93 -12.63
N GLY A 74 10.14 -3.42 -12.76
CA GLY A 74 9.41 -3.40 -14.04
C GLY A 74 9.31 -1.99 -14.64
N CYS A 75 9.20 -0.98 -13.78
CA CYS A 75 9.19 0.44 -14.18
C CYS A 75 10.53 0.95 -14.73
N ASP A 76 11.63 0.21 -14.50
CA ASP A 76 12.97 0.46 -15.04
C ASP A 76 13.36 -0.57 -16.12
N GLY A 77 12.38 -1.28 -16.70
CA GLY A 77 12.58 -2.31 -17.74
C GLY A 77 13.03 -3.68 -17.24
N GLY A 78 12.90 -3.94 -15.94
CA GLY A 78 13.14 -5.24 -15.31
C GLY A 78 11.90 -6.13 -15.19
N ASN A 79 11.97 -7.10 -14.27
CA ASN A 79 10.94 -8.13 -14.05
C ASN A 79 10.51 -8.21 -12.56
N SER A 80 10.61 -7.11 -11.82
CA SER A 80 10.26 -7.03 -10.40
C SER A 80 9.11 -6.07 -10.18
N TYR A 81 8.03 -6.58 -9.61
CA TYR A 81 6.77 -5.87 -9.42
C TYR A 81 6.30 -5.95 -7.95
N MET A 82 5.37 -5.07 -7.57
CA MET A 82 4.67 -5.16 -6.30
C MET A 82 3.70 -6.34 -6.31
N CYS A 83 3.87 -7.29 -5.39
CA CYS A 83 2.98 -8.46 -5.31
C CYS A 83 1.53 -8.06 -5.05
N SER A 84 0.58 -8.75 -5.68
CA SER A 84 -0.85 -8.47 -5.55
C SER A 84 -1.40 -8.75 -4.15
N ASP A 85 -0.74 -9.61 -3.37
CA ASP A 85 -1.09 -9.86 -1.97
C ASP A 85 -0.74 -8.68 -1.04
N GLN A 86 0.07 -7.72 -1.53
CA GLN A 86 0.28 -6.41 -0.92
C GLN A 86 -0.86 -5.43 -1.26
N SER A 87 -2.06 -5.96 -1.49
CA SER A 87 -3.33 -5.22 -1.59
C SER A 87 -3.93 -4.94 -0.20
N PRO A 88 -4.82 -3.95 -0.07
CA PRO A 88 -5.51 -3.66 1.18
C PRO A 88 -6.75 -4.55 1.37
N TRP A 89 -7.15 -4.79 2.62
CA TRP A 89 -8.34 -5.57 2.96
C TRP A 89 -9.02 -5.11 4.25
N ALA A 90 -10.33 -5.35 4.33
CA ALA A 90 -11.11 -5.14 5.55
C ALA A 90 -10.87 -6.28 6.55
N VAL A 91 -10.62 -5.93 7.81
CA VAL A 91 -10.54 -6.86 8.96
C VAL A 91 -11.88 -6.88 9.70
N SER A 92 -12.54 -5.73 9.79
CA SER A 92 -13.91 -5.53 10.26
C SER A 92 -14.53 -4.32 9.56
N ASP A 93 -15.77 -3.95 9.87
CA ASP A 93 -16.40 -2.76 9.29
C ASP A 93 -15.64 -1.47 9.61
N ASP A 94 -14.89 -1.41 10.72
CA ASP A 94 -14.15 -0.21 11.17
C ASP A 94 -12.61 -0.37 11.16
N LEU A 95 -12.08 -1.56 10.85
CA LEU A 95 -10.64 -1.81 10.73
C LEU A 95 -10.27 -2.38 9.36
N ALA A 96 -9.28 -1.78 8.70
CA ALA A 96 -8.62 -2.34 7.52
C ALA A 96 -7.11 -2.47 7.72
N TYR A 97 -6.48 -3.38 6.98
CA TYR A 97 -5.02 -3.47 6.84
C TYR A 97 -4.62 -3.20 5.38
N GLY A 98 -3.40 -2.74 5.15
CA GLY A 98 -2.85 -2.57 3.81
C GLY A 98 -1.42 -2.00 3.82
N TYR A 99 -1.07 -1.31 2.74
CA TYR A 99 0.29 -0.86 2.49
C TYR A 99 0.28 0.57 1.93
N ALA A 100 1.39 1.27 2.06
CA ALA A 100 1.51 2.64 1.57
C ALA A 100 2.93 2.99 1.11
N ALA A 101 3.02 3.91 0.15
CA ALA A 101 4.19 4.76 0.01
C ALA A 101 4.08 5.90 1.03
N VAL A 102 5.17 6.22 1.74
CA VAL A 102 5.12 7.23 2.81
C VAL A 102 6.25 8.24 2.71
N ASN A 103 5.97 9.45 3.18
CA ASN A 103 6.98 10.46 3.51
C ASN A 103 6.65 11.06 4.88
N ILE A 104 7.41 10.69 5.90
CA ILE A 104 7.16 11.10 7.30
C ILE A 104 8.08 12.27 7.67
N ALA A 105 7.50 13.35 8.20
CA ALA A 105 8.24 14.57 8.53
C ALA A 105 9.38 14.32 9.52
N GLY A 106 10.59 14.77 9.17
CA GLY A 106 11.80 14.55 9.97
C GLY A 106 12.40 13.14 9.88
N GLY A 107 11.79 12.24 9.10
CA GLY A 107 12.28 10.89 8.84
C GLY A 107 13.11 10.76 7.55
N SER A 108 13.42 9.51 7.25
CA SER A 108 13.96 9.01 5.97
C SER A 108 13.53 7.55 5.75
N GLU A 109 13.83 6.96 4.59
CA GLU A 109 13.58 5.53 4.35
C GLU A 109 14.13 4.62 5.47
N ALA A 110 15.30 4.94 6.04
CA ALA A 110 15.87 4.22 7.18
C ALA A 110 14.95 4.16 8.41
N SER A 111 14.12 5.19 8.61
CA SER A 111 13.18 5.30 9.72
C SER A 111 11.80 4.68 9.44
N TRP A 112 11.32 4.75 8.19
CA TRP A 112 9.95 4.33 7.85
C TRP A 112 9.85 3.03 7.07
N CYS A 113 10.88 2.59 6.35
CA CYS A 113 10.79 1.36 5.57
C CYS A 113 10.47 0.16 6.47
N CYS A 114 9.42 -0.54 6.08
CA CYS A 114 8.78 -1.66 6.77
C CYS A 114 8.19 -1.36 8.16
N ALA A 115 8.11 -0.09 8.58
CA ALA A 115 7.38 0.33 9.77
C ALA A 115 5.87 0.27 9.51
N CYS A 116 5.08 0.07 10.57
CA CYS A 116 3.63 0.13 10.51
C CYS A 116 3.08 1.38 11.19
N TYR A 117 1.97 1.89 10.65
CA TYR A 117 1.28 3.07 11.13
C TYR A 117 -0.21 2.79 11.26
N GLU A 118 -0.77 3.03 12.44
CA GLU A 118 -2.22 3.09 12.64
C GLU A 118 -2.70 4.47 12.20
N LEU A 119 -3.46 4.51 11.10
CA LEU A 119 -4.14 5.68 10.60
C LEU A 119 -5.57 5.69 11.16
N THR A 120 -6.00 6.78 11.78
CA THR A 120 -7.40 7.06 12.08
C THR A 120 -7.87 8.15 11.11
N PHE A 121 -8.87 7.85 10.27
CA PHE A 121 -9.38 8.83 9.32
C PHE A 121 -10.12 9.96 10.05
N THR A 122 -9.91 11.21 9.62
CA THR A 122 -10.47 12.42 10.24
C THR A 122 -11.45 13.18 9.34
N SER A 123 -11.67 12.71 8.11
CA SER A 123 -12.62 13.28 7.15
C SER A 123 -13.21 12.22 6.22
N THR A 124 -14.12 12.64 5.32
CA THR A 124 -14.98 11.78 4.48
C THR A 124 -15.93 10.88 5.30
N ALA A 125 -16.60 9.92 4.65
CA ALA A 125 -17.42 8.93 5.33
C ALA A 125 -16.61 7.98 6.25
N LEU A 126 -15.30 7.86 6.01
CA LEU A 126 -14.41 7.01 6.80
C LEU A 126 -14.04 7.58 8.19
N ALA A 127 -14.45 8.81 8.52
CA ALA A 127 -14.04 9.48 9.75
C ALA A 127 -14.30 8.62 11.01
N GLY A 128 -13.25 8.33 11.78
CA GLY A 128 -13.27 7.46 12.96
C GLY A 128 -12.95 5.98 12.70
N LYS A 129 -12.97 5.51 11.44
CA LYS A 129 -12.44 4.19 11.05
C LYS A 129 -10.92 4.19 11.09
N LYS A 130 -10.34 2.99 11.19
CA LYS A 130 -8.89 2.78 11.28
C LYS A 130 -8.35 1.94 10.14
N MET A 131 -7.17 2.31 9.66
CA MET A 131 -6.38 1.50 8.73
C MET A 131 -4.96 1.35 9.25
N ILE A 132 -4.46 0.12 9.38
CA ILE A 132 -3.04 -0.12 9.68
C ILE A 132 -2.32 -0.37 8.38
N VAL A 133 -1.34 0.48 8.07
CA VAL A 133 -0.52 0.35 6.85
C VAL A 133 0.92 -0.01 7.20
N GLN A 134 1.51 -0.93 6.44
CA GLN A 134 2.96 -1.07 6.40
C GLN A 134 3.54 -0.17 5.30
N ALA A 135 4.56 0.61 5.63
CA ALA A 135 5.28 1.44 4.68
C ALA A 135 6.23 0.57 3.83
N THR A 136 5.86 0.34 2.58
CA THR A 136 6.64 -0.47 1.62
C THR A 136 7.40 0.38 0.60
N ASN A 137 7.01 1.63 0.41
CA ASN A 137 7.56 2.51 -0.63
C ASN A 137 7.75 3.96 -0.13
N THR A 138 8.35 4.80 -0.95
CA THR A 138 8.32 6.27 -0.81
C THR A 138 8.19 6.91 -2.19
N GLY A 139 7.60 8.10 -2.27
CA GLY A 139 7.47 8.89 -3.49
C GLY A 139 8.12 10.25 -3.32
N GLY A 140 8.88 10.71 -4.32
CA GLY A 140 9.58 12.01 -4.29
C GLY A 140 8.67 13.23 -4.40
N ASP A 141 7.42 13.01 -4.81
CA ASP A 141 6.32 13.97 -4.90
C ASP A 141 5.43 14.01 -3.65
N LEU A 142 5.62 13.08 -2.70
CA LEU A 142 4.84 13.04 -1.46
C LEU A 142 5.19 14.21 -0.54
N GLY A 143 4.16 14.90 -0.05
CA GLY A 143 4.28 15.92 0.99
C GLY A 143 4.65 15.34 2.35
N ALA A 144 4.96 16.23 3.30
CA ALA A 144 5.24 15.85 4.68
C ALA A 144 4.01 15.19 5.34
N ASN A 145 4.21 14.02 5.94
CA ASN A 145 3.17 13.15 6.51
C ASN A 145 2.10 12.70 5.50
N GLN A 146 2.48 12.48 4.24
CA GLN A 146 1.60 11.89 3.24
C GLN A 146 1.74 10.37 3.19
N PHE A 147 0.59 9.69 3.13
CA PHE A 147 0.46 8.24 2.95
C PHE A 147 -0.26 7.97 1.62
N ASP A 148 0.48 7.58 0.60
CA ASP A 148 -0.12 7.15 -0.66
C ASP A 148 -0.53 5.67 -0.54
N LEU A 149 -1.83 5.43 -0.38
CA LEU A 149 -2.35 4.10 -0.06
C LEU A 149 -2.25 3.20 -1.30
N ALA A 150 -1.60 2.05 -1.16
CA ALA A 150 -1.56 1.04 -2.21
C ALA A 150 -2.97 0.43 -2.35
N ILE A 151 -3.67 0.79 -3.40
CA ILE A 151 -5.05 0.37 -3.70
C ILE A 151 -5.11 0.07 -5.21
N PRO A 152 -5.24 -1.21 -5.63
CA PRO A 152 -5.33 -1.55 -7.05
C PRO A 152 -6.38 -0.72 -7.79
N GLY A 153 -5.96 -0.05 -8.86
CA GLY A 153 -6.81 0.87 -9.59
C GLY A 153 -6.97 2.25 -8.95
N GLY A 154 -6.13 2.62 -7.97
CA GLY A 154 -6.00 3.97 -7.41
C GLY A 154 -5.44 5.01 -8.39
N GLY A 155 -4.70 4.55 -9.41
CA GLY A 155 -3.99 5.37 -10.40
C GLY A 155 -2.51 4.97 -10.42
N VAL A 156 -1.87 5.02 -11.59
CA VAL A 156 -0.45 4.66 -11.73
C VAL A 156 0.48 5.83 -11.38
N GLY A 157 -0.02 7.06 -11.40
CA GLY A 157 0.75 8.24 -11.04
C GLY A 157 1.87 8.55 -12.04
N ILE A 158 3.09 8.75 -11.54
CA ILE A 158 4.25 9.14 -12.35
C ILE A 158 4.77 7.98 -13.20
N PHE A 159 4.79 6.76 -12.65
CA PHE A 159 5.29 5.55 -13.29
C PHE A 159 4.14 4.66 -13.76
N ASN A 160 4.41 3.62 -14.55
CA ASN A 160 3.40 2.64 -14.96
C ASN A 160 4.05 1.30 -15.35
N GLY A 161 4.38 0.50 -14.33
CA GLY A 161 4.79 -0.90 -14.50
C GLY A 161 3.62 -1.80 -14.88
N CYS A 162 2.38 -1.40 -14.56
CA CYS A 162 1.18 -2.21 -14.85
C CYS A 162 0.97 -2.47 -16.35
N THR A 163 1.49 -1.60 -17.23
CA THR A 163 1.52 -1.85 -18.67
C THR A 163 2.47 -3.00 -19.05
N THR A 164 3.64 -3.11 -18.44
CA THR A 164 4.59 -4.21 -18.72
C THR A 164 4.25 -5.49 -17.98
N GLU A 165 3.60 -5.39 -16.81
CA GLU A 165 3.19 -6.53 -16.01
C GLU A 165 1.92 -7.20 -16.58
N PHE A 166 0.83 -6.43 -16.66
CA PHE A 166 -0.51 -6.96 -16.92
C PHE A 166 -1.11 -6.51 -18.26
N GLY A 167 -0.35 -5.79 -19.09
CA GLY A 167 -0.86 -5.20 -20.32
C GLY A 167 -1.90 -4.10 -20.07
N ALA A 168 -1.84 -3.42 -18.91
CA ALA A 168 -2.73 -2.30 -18.61
C ALA A 168 -2.54 -1.15 -19.63
N PRO A 169 -3.56 -0.30 -19.87
CA PRO A 169 -3.42 0.89 -20.71
C PRO A 169 -2.30 1.82 -20.23
N SER A 170 -1.82 2.70 -21.11
CA SER A 170 -0.71 3.62 -20.80
C SER A 170 -1.00 4.61 -19.66
N SER A 171 -2.26 4.84 -19.29
CA SER A 171 -2.68 5.60 -18.10
C SER A 171 -3.09 4.71 -16.91
N GLY A 172 -2.79 3.41 -16.96
CA GLY A 172 -3.39 2.40 -16.09
C GLY A 172 -4.83 2.08 -16.48
N TRP A 173 -5.55 1.33 -15.63
CA TRP A 173 -6.94 0.92 -15.87
C TRP A 173 -7.99 2.05 -15.81
N GLY A 174 -7.58 3.30 -15.60
CA GLY A 174 -8.45 4.46 -15.50
C GLY A 174 -7.70 5.77 -15.74
N SER A 175 -8.03 6.81 -14.97
CA SER A 175 -7.26 8.06 -14.95
C SER A 175 -5.87 7.81 -14.36
N GLN A 176 -4.83 8.41 -14.96
CA GLN A 176 -3.44 8.26 -14.51
C GLN A 176 -3.27 8.55 -13.01
N TYR A 177 -3.90 9.62 -12.53
CA TYR A 177 -4.07 9.94 -11.11
C TYR A 177 -5.54 9.72 -10.72
N GLY A 178 -5.81 9.07 -9.60
CA GLY A 178 -7.17 8.78 -9.12
C GLY A 178 -7.85 7.55 -9.75
N GLY A 179 -7.29 6.99 -10.83
CA GLY A 179 -7.56 5.62 -11.29
C GLY A 179 -8.98 5.38 -11.82
N VAL A 180 -9.55 4.21 -11.48
CA VAL A 180 -10.91 3.83 -11.89
C VAL A 180 -11.99 4.60 -11.11
N SER A 181 -13.11 4.90 -11.76
CA SER A 181 -14.22 5.68 -11.17
C SER A 181 -15.43 4.85 -10.74
N ALA A 182 -15.46 3.54 -11.03
CA ALA A 182 -16.59 2.67 -10.71
C ALA A 182 -16.14 1.25 -10.35
N VAL A 183 -16.82 0.62 -9.39
CA VAL A 183 -16.56 -0.77 -8.93
C VAL A 183 -16.67 -1.80 -10.07
N SER A 184 -17.50 -1.53 -11.09
CA SER A 184 -17.62 -2.37 -12.28
C SER A 184 -16.30 -2.54 -13.05
N SER A 185 -15.40 -1.55 -12.98
CA SER A 185 -14.07 -1.65 -13.58
C SER A 185 -13.19 -2.70 -12.90
N CYS A 186 -13.42 -3.04 -11.62
CA CYS A 186 -12.63 -4.06 -10.93
C CYS A 186 -12.76 -5.46 -11.55
N SER A 187 -13.86 -5.74 -12.26
CA SER A 187 -14.04 -7.02 -12.97
C SER A 187 -13.10 -7.23 -14.16
N THR A 188 -12.43 -6.18 -14.65
CA THR A 188 -11.45 -6.25 -15.76
C THR A 188 -10.00 -6.32 -15.29
N PHE A 189 -9.75 -6.35 -13.98
CA PHE A 189 -8.41 -6.47 -13.41
C PHE A 189 -7.93 -7.93 -13.41
N PRO A 190 -6.61 -8.17 -13.36
CA PRO A 190 -6.05 -9.46 -12.97
C PRO A 190 -6.72 -9.99 -11.70
N ALA A 191 -7.01 -11.30 -11.66
CA ALA A 191 -7.84 -11.90 -10.61
C ALA A 191 -7.36 -11.59 -9.18
N ALA A 192 -6.03 -11.56 -8.97
CA ALA A 192 -5.40 -11.26 -7.68
C ALA A 192 -5.59 -9.79 -7.22
N LEU A 193 -5.74 -8.85 -8.15
CA LEU A 193 -5.93 -7.42 -7.86
C LEU A 193 -7.41 -7.03 -7.66
N GLN A 194 -8.36 -7.89 -8.08
CA GLN A 194 -9.79 -7.59 -7.95
C GLN A 194 -10.22 -7.33 -6.49
N PRO A 195 -9.78 -8.09 -5.47
CA PRO A 195 -10.14 -7.82 -4.07
C PRO A 195 -9.70 -6.43 -3.60
N GLY A 196 -8.46 -6.03 -3.89
CA GLY A 196 -7.94 -4.70 -3.53
C GLY A 196 -8.63 -3.56 -4.29
N CYS A 197 -9.01 -3.78 -5.56
CA CYS A 197 -9.83 -2.82 -6.30
C CYS A 197 -11.24 -2.69 -5.70
N ASN A 198 -11.88 -3.81 -5.33
CA ASN A 198 -13.20 -3.80 -4.71
C ASN A 198 -13.17 -3.17 -3.29
N PHE A 199 -12.08 -3.34 -2.53
CA PHE A 199 -11.88 -2.68 -1.23
C PHE A 199 -12.07 -1.15 -1.33
N ARG A 200 -11.55 -0.52 -2.40
CA ARG A 200 -11.69 0.91 -2.67
C ARG A 200 -13.14 1.40 -2.64
N PHE A 201 -14.04 0.63 -3.23
CA PHE A 201 -15.44 1.02 -3.40
C PHE A 201 -16.33 0.54 -2.25
N ASN A 202 -15.92 -0.54 -1.57
CA ASN A 202 -16.68 -1.16 -0.48
C ASN A 202 -16.30 -0.57 0.88
N TRP A 203 -15.19 -1.02 1.48
CA TRP A 203 -14.79 -0.60 2.83
C TRP A 203 -14.26 0.83 2.86
N PHE A 204 -13.51 1.23 1.82
CA PHE A 204 -12.96 2.58 1.71
C PHE A 204 -13.98 3.59 1.14
N GLU A 205 -15.23 3.16 0.90
CA GLU A 205 -16.38 3.99 0.53
C GLU A 205 -16.14 5.00 -0.62
N SER A 206 -15.19 4.70 -1.51
CA SER A 206 -14.71 5.61 -2.57
C SER A 206 -14.18 6.97 -2.06
N ALA A 207 -13.71 7.04 -0.81
CA ALA A 207 -13.22 8.26 -0.19
C ALA A 207 -12.10 8.91 -1.03
N ASP A 208 -12.23 10.20 -1.30
CA ASP A 208 -11.25 10.94 -2.07
C ASP A 208 -10.26 11.65 -1.15
N ASN A 209 -9.06 11.07 -1.04
CA ASN A 209 -7.91 11.61 -0.31
C ASN A 209 -8.24 12.05 1.14
N PRO A 210 -8.84 11.17 1.97
CA PRO A 210 -9.16 11.51 3.36
C PRO A 210 -7.92 11.92 4.16
N THR A 211 -8.11 12.87 5.06
CA THR A 211 -7.11 13.23 6.09
C THR A 211 -7.07 12.18 7.18
N VAL A 212 -5.92 12.06 7.84
CA VAL A 212 -5.68 11.09 8.92
C VAL A 212 -4.96 11.73 10.09
N ASP A 213 -5.18 11.22 11.29
CA ASP A 213 -4.19 11.25 12.35
C ASP A 213 -3.49 9.88 12.39
N PHE A 214 -2.18 9.86 12.57
CA PHE A 214 -1.38 8.64 12.55
C PHE A 214 -0.47 8.50 13.77
N LYS A 215 -0.13 7.25 14.09
CA LYS A 215 0.94 6.88 15.03
C LYS A 215 1.63 5.61 14.54
N GLN A 216 2.94 5.53 14.70
CA GLN A 216 3.72 4.33 14.44
C GLN A 216 3.37 3.24 15.46
N VAL A 217 3.27 1.98 15.04
CA VAL A 217 2.82 0.84 15.84
C VAL A 217 3.63 -0.41 15.50
N GLU A 218 3.64 -1.39 16.40
CA GLU A 218 4.18 -2.73 16.10
C GLU A 218 3.39 -3.31 14.93
N CYS A 219 4.09 -3.84 13.94
CA CYS A 219 3.45 -4.37 12.74
C CYS A 219 2.62 -5.64 13.03
N PRO A 220 1.30 -5.64 12.70
CA PRO A 220 0.52 -6.87 12.66
C PRO A 220 1.19 -7.95 11.81
N ALA A 221 1.31 -9.17 12.35
CA ALA A 221 1.91 -10.30 11.66
C ALA A 221 1.24 -10.64 10.30
N ALA A 222 0.02 -10.19 10.07
CA ALA A 222 -0.67 -10.33 8.79
C ALA A 222 -0.04 -9.48 7.66
N LEU A 223 0.51 -8.31 7.98
CA LEU A 223 1.21 -7.43 7.03
C LEU A 223 2.62 -7.96 6.73
N THR A 224 3.40 -8.21 7.78
CA THR A 224 4.80 -8.65 7.66
C THR A 224 4.94 -10.05 7.06
N LYS A 225 3.91 -10.90 7.15
CA LYS A 225 3.86 -12.21 6.49
C LYS A 225 3.79 -12.10 4.96
N SER A 226 3.12 -11.09 4.42
CA SER A 226 3.01 -10.87 2.97
C SER A 226 4.31 -10.26 2.42
N THR A 227 4.83 -9.23 3.09
CA THR A 227 6.05 -8.54 2.64
C THR A 227 7.34 -9.25 3.01
N GLY A 228 7.34 -10.16 3.98
CA GLY A 228 8.56 -10.74 4.56
C GLY A 228 9.43 -9.74 5.36
N CYS A 229 9.02 -8.47 5.42
CA CYS A 229 9.80 -7.39 5.97
C CYS A 229 9.29 -6.97 7.34
N LYS A 230 10.18 -6.96 8.34
CA LYS A 230 9.94 -6.53 9.71
C LYS A 230 11.20 -5.85 10.24
N ARG A 231 11.02 -4.71 10.90
CA ARG A 231 12.14 -3.90 11.41
C ARG A 231 12.72 -4.49 12.70
N ALA A 232 14.00 -4.23 12.95
CA ALA A 232 14.66 -4.63 14.20
C ALA A 232 14.11 -3.90 15.44
N ASP A 233 13.51 -2.72 15.26
CA ASP A 233 12.90 -1.89 16.31
C ASP A 233 11.38 -2.08 16.43
N ASP A 234 10.76 -2.95 15.63
CA ASP A 234 9.30 -3.12 15.55
C ASP A 234 8.67 -3.50 16.90
N SER A 235 9.30 -4.41 17.64
CA SER A 235 8.85 -4.85 18.98
C SER A 235 9.05 -3.81 20.10
N SER A 236 9.66 -2.66 19.80
CA SER A 236 9.72 -1.50 20.70
C SER A 236 8.55 -0.53 20.50
N MET A 237 7.78 -0.69 19.42
CA MET A 237 6.63 0.15 19.11
C MET A 237 5.39 -0.27 19.91
N PRO A 238 4.44 0.64 20.19
CA PRO A 238 3.20 0.25 20.86
C PRO A 238 2.36 -0.68 20.00
N ALA A 239 1.70 -1.65 20.63
CA ALA A 239 0.72 -2.49 19.96
C ALA A 239 -0.41 -1.63 19.35
N PRO A 240 -0.90 -1.96 18.14
CA PRO A 240 -1.98 -1.23 17.50
C PRO A 240 -3.35 -1.47 18.17
N ASP A 241 -4.25 -0.50 18.01
CA ASP A 241 -5.64 -0.63 18.42
C ASP A 241 -6.45 -1.43 17.38
N ALA A 242 -6.40 -2.75 17.54
CA ALA A 242 -7.18 -3.69 16.75
C ALA A 242 -8.70 -3.66 17.02
N SER A 243 -9.21 -2.76 17.89
CA SER A 243 -10.65 -2.62 18.12
C SER A 243 -11.41 -1.94 16.97
N GLY A 244 -10.71 -1.34 16.01
CA GLY A 244 -11.26 -0.72 14.80
C GLY A 244 -11.97 0.62 15.02
N SER A 245 -12.87 0.69 15.99
CA SER A 245 -13.54 1.94 16.34
C SER A 245 -12.60 2.86 17.13
N ALA A 246 -12.49 4.13 16.72
CA ALA A 246 -11.91 5.18 17.55
C ALA A 246 -12.80 5.41 18.79
N SER A 247 -12.63 4.58 19.82
CA SER A 247 -13.27 4.74 21.11
C SER A 247 -12.92 6.12 21.65
N ALA A 248 -13.93 7.00 21.72
CA ALA A 248 -13.76 8.38 22.14
C ALA A 248 -13.19 8.42 23.56
N SER A 249 -11.87 8.61 23.65
CA SER A 249 -11.19 8.67 24.94
C SER A 249 -11.81 9.80 25.76
N PRO A 250 -12.15 9.56 27.04
CA PRO A 250 -12.89 10.52 27.82
C PRO A 250 -12.03 11.75 28.02
N VAL A 251 -12.41 12.85 27.35
CA VAL A 251 -11.86 14.18 27.63
C VAL A 251 -12.06 14.42 29.13
N ALA A 252 -10.97 14.68 29.86
CA ALA A 252 -11.01 14.73 31.30
C ALA A 252 -12.03 15.78 31.78
N SER A 253 -13.19 15.32 32.27
CA SER A 253 -14.26 16.18 32.78
C SER A 253 -13.78 16.92 34.01
N THR A 254 -13.33 18.16 33.84
CA THR A 254 -13.02 19.06 34.95
C THR A 254 -14.30 19.29 35.75
N SER A 255 -14.31 18.84 37.00
CA SER A 255 -15.48 18.93 37.89
C SER A 255 -15.90 20.38 38.14
N ALA A 256 -16.88 20.88 37.39
CA ALA A 256 -17.61 22.09 37.70
C ALA A 256 -18.66 21.78 38.77
N ALA A 257 -18.55 22.42 39.94
CA ALA A 257 -19.43 22.16 41.08
C ALA A 257 -20.88 22.57 40.80
N ALA A 258 -21.82 21.67 41.13
CA ALA A 258 -23.24 21.96 41.03
C ALA A 258 -23.68 23.00 42.08
N THR A 259 -24.39 24.04 41.64
CA THR A 259 -25.17 24.90 42.53
C THR A 259 -26.65 24.74 42.20
N SER A 260 -27.46 24.46 43.23
CA SER A 260 -28.89 24.17 43.08
C SER A 260 -29.70 25.36 42.58
N ALA A 261 -30.57 25.11 41.59
CA ALA A 261 -31.78 25.90 41.36
C ALA A 261 -32.96 24.93 41.16
N LYS A 262 -34.03 25.15 41.94
CA LYS A 262 -35.17 24.25 42.11
C LYS A 262 -36.43 24.88 41.55
N THR A 263 -37.03 24.31 40.50
CA THR A 263 -38.41 24.66 40.12
C THR A 263 -39.22 23.47 39.60
N SER A 264 -40.40 23.32 40.20
CA SER A 264 -41.57 22.50 39.86
C SER A 264 -41.81 22.31 38.35
N SER A 265 -41.89 21.07 37.84
CA SER A 265 -43.12 20.26 37.67
C SER A 265 -44.17 20.84 36.69
N VAL A 266 -44.49 20.08 35.63
CA VAL A 266 -45.84 19.57 35.28
C VAL A 266 -45.72 18.65 34.05
N ALA A 267 -46.28 17.45 34.19
CA ALA A 267 -46.85 16.60 33.14
C ALA A 267 -48.28 16.25 33.63
N PRO A 268 -49.19 15.56 32.88
CA PRO A 268 -49.00 14.86 31.60
C PRO A 268 -50.15 15.04 30.57
N THR A 269 -50.00 14.44 29.38
CA THR A 269 -51.01 13.60 28.66
C THR A 269 -50.34 13.09 27.37
N SER A 270 -50.20 11.79 27.06
CA SER A 270 -51.14 10.65 26.96
C SER A 270 -51.80 10.48 25.58
N ALA A 271 -51.49 9.35 24.93
CA ALA A 271 -52.25 8.68 23.85
C ALA A 271 -52.37 9.39 22.47
N ALA A 272 -52.67 8.71 21.35
CA ALA A 272 -52.37 7.32 20.91
C ALA A 272 -52.75 7.15 19.41
N SER A 273 -52.09 6.20 18.72
CA SER A 273 -52.61 5.34 17.64
C SER A 273 -53.46 5.87 16.47
N SER A 274 -52.91 5.78 15.25
CA SER A 274 -53.50 5.09 14.06
C SER A 274 -52.44 5.01 12.94
N LYS A 275 -52.07 3.86 12.35
CA LYS A 275 -52.80 3.05 11.34
C LYS A 275 -53.37 3.88 10.17
N ALA A 276 -53.24 3.50 8.89
CA ALA A 276 -52.60 2.33 8.24
C ALA A 276 -52.50 2.55 6.71
N SER A 277 -51.83 1.62 5.99
CA SER A 277 -52.09 1.28 4.56
C SER A 277 -51.78 2.35 3.50
N SER A 278 -51.54 2.06 2.21
CA SER A 278 -51.20 0.85 1.42
C SER A 278 -50.69 1.37 0.04
N ALA A 279 -50.10 0.60 -0.90
CA ALA A 279 -49.91 -0.84 -1.08
C ALA A 279 -48.54 -1.14 -1.76
N ALA A 280 -48.26 -2.42 -2.05
CA ALA A 280 -47.24 -2.82 -3.02
C ALA A 280 -47.87 -3.02 -4.41
N VAL A 281 -47.10 -2.79 -5.49
CA VAL A 281 -47.43 -3.28 -6.84
C VAL A 281 -46.23 -4.04 -7.38
N VAL A 282 -46.37 -5.37 -7.46
CA VAL A 282 -45.42 -6.26 -8.12
C VAL A 282 -45.88 -6.46 -9.56
N PHE A 283 -44.99 -6.25 -10.52
CA PHE A 283 -45.14 -6.77 -11.89
C PHE A 283 -43.92 -7.61 -12.25
N HIS A 284 -44.10 -8.93 -12.23
CA HIS A 284 -43.36 -9.80 -13.14
C HIS A 284 -44.05 -9.78 -14.51
N ILE A 285 -43.30 -9.98 -15.61
CA ILE A 285 -43.52 -11.09 -16.56
C ILE A 285 -42.48 -11.11 -17.69
N ALA A 286 -41.97 -12.32 -17.94
CA ALA A 286 -41.42 -12.91 -19.18
C ALA A 286 -40.35 -12.17 -20.03
N VAL A 287 -39.17 -12.79 -20.01
CA VAL A 287 -38.28 -13.00 -21.18
C VAL A 287 -38.99 -13.85 -22.26
N PRO A 288 -38.72 -13.61 -23.55
CA PRO A 288 -38.68 -14.67 -24.55
C PRO A 288 -37.25 -14.91 -25.08
N SER A 289 -36.87 -16.18 -25.19
CA SER A 289 -35.59 -16.63 -25.76
C SER A 289 -35.81 -17.15 -27.18
N SER A 290 -34.93 -16.81 -28.14
CA SER A 290 -34.89 -17.51 -29.43
C SER A 290 -33.56 -17.45 -30.18
N LYS A 291 -32.91 -18.62 -30.21
CA LYS A 291 -32.13 -19.24 -31.32
C LYS A 291 -30.80 -18.65 -31.81
N ALA A 292 -29.88 -19.59 -32.01
CA ALA A 292 -28.58 -19.44 -32.64
C ALA A 292 -28.60 -19.83 -34.13
N SER A 293 -27.70 -19.21 -34.90
CA SER A 293 -27.19 -19.60 -36.24
C SER A 293 -26.28 -18.45 -36.72
N SER A 294 -25.13 -18.61 -37.37
CA SER A 294 -24.34 -19.79 -37.76
C SER A 294 -22.87 -19.37 -37.91
N ALA A 295 -21.92 -20.29 -37.72
CA ALA A 295 -20.54 -20.08 -38.19
C ALA A 295 -20.43 -20.45 -39.68
N PRO A 296 -19.42 -19.91 -40.39
CA PRO A 296 -18.67 -20.68 -41.38
C PRO A 296 -17.23 -20.89 -40.91
N ALA A 297 -16.58 -21.92 -41.45
CA ALA A 297 -15.27 -22.38 -41.01
C ALA A 297 -14.22 -22.29 -42.13
N VAL A 298 -12.94 -22.27 -41.72
CA VAL A 298 -11.75 -22.65 -42.50
C VAL A 298 -11.42 -21.83 -43.77
N THR A 299 -10.29 -21.13 -43.73
CA THR A 299 -9.19 -21.37 -44.70
C THR A 299 -7.83 -21.13 -44.04
N SER A 300 -7.05 -22.20 -43.92
CA SER A 300 -5.63 -22.16 -43.56
C SER A 300 -4.76 -21.91 -44.78
N HIS A 301 -3.88 -20.90 -44.75
CA HIS A 301 -2.80 -20.75 -45.72
C HIS A 301 -1.44 -20.66 -45.02
N SER A 302 -0.84 -21.83 -44.81
CA SER A 302 0.62 -21.93 -44.68
C SER A 302 1.25 -21.67 -46.04
N SER A 303 2.28 -20.83 -46.09
CA SER A 303 3.19 -20.74 -47.24
C SER A 303 4.60 -20.46 -46.73
N ALA A 304 5.36 -21.54 -46.56
CA ALA A 304 6.80 -21.47 -46.37
C ALA A 304 7.46 -21.28 -47.74
N THR A 305 8.39 -20.34 -47.85
CA THR A 305 9.29 -20.23 -49.01
C THR A 305 10.72 -19.98 -48.54
N LYS A 306 11.67 -20.54 -49.30
CA LYS A 306 13.07 -20.75 -48.89
C LYS A 306 13.94 -19.48 -48.87
N SER A 307 14.91 -19.55 -47.98
CA SER A 307 16.32 -19.11 -48.08
C SER A 307 16.77 -18.36 -49.34
N ALA A 308 17.44 -17.23 -49.11
CA ALA A 308 18.61 -16.81 -49.89
C ALA A 308 19.75 -16.47 -48.92
N LYS A 309 20.95 -17.00 -49.20
CA LYS A 309 22.17 -16.85 -48.40
C LYS A 309 23.21 -16.19 -49.29
N THR A 310 23.73 -15.03 -48.91
CA THR A 310 24.85 -14.41 -49.63
C THR A 310 25.85 -13.83 -48.65
N SER A 311 27.07 -14.33 -48.72
CA SER A 311 28.23 -13.95 -47.91
C SER A 311 29.27 -13.26 -48.79
N VAL A 312 29.78 -12.10 -48.38
CA VAL A 312 31.05 -11.53 -48.88
C VAL A 312 31.82 -10.95 -47.69
N ALA A 313 33.14 -11.01 -47.75
CA ALA A 313 34.07 -10.86 -46.62
C ALA A 313 34.56 -9.41 -46.38
N ALA A 314 35.31 -9.26 -45.27
CA ALA A 314 36.03 -8.04 -44.86
C ALA A 314 37.24 -7.72 -45.77
N PRO A 315 37.92 -6.59 -45.52
CA PRO A 315 39.24 -6.72 -44.88
C PRO A 315 39.55 -5.74 -43.72
N HIS A 316 40.66 -6.01 -43.02
CA HIS A 316 41.16 -5.38 -41.79
C HIS A 316 41.73 -3.95 -41.91
N SER A 317 41.76 -3.24 -40.76
CA SER A 317 42.96 -2.66 -40.06
C SER A 317 42.61 -1.33 -39.37
N THR A 318 43.18 -0.83 -38.25
CA THR A 318 44.00 -1.34 -37.10
C THR A 318 44.08 -0.18 -36.07
N SER A 319 44.59 -0.42 -34.83
CA SER A 319 45.08 0.57 -33.83
C SER A 319 44.02 1.39 -33.05
N ALA A 320 44.24 1.81 -31.79
CA ALA A 320 45.19 1.39 -30.72
C ALA A 320 44.80 2.02 -29.35
N SER A 321 45.65 1.77 -28.34
CA SER A 321 45.77 2.41 -27.01
C SER A 321 44.70 2.12 -25.94
N ALA A 322 45.00 1.11 -25.11
CA ALA A 322 44.83 1.25 -23.67
C ALA A 322 45.95 2.17 -23.12
N GLY A 323 45.69 2.82 -21.99
CA GLY A 323 46.70 3.48 -21.17
C GLY A 323 46.53 3.01 -19.74
N ASP A 324 47.58 2.42 -19.18
CA ASP A 324 47.71 2.14 -17.76
C ASP A 324 48.48 3.30 -17.13
N ASP A 325 47.94 3.89 -16.05
CA ASP A 325 48.61 4.90 -15.23
C ASP A 325 49.33 4.22 -14.06
N ASP A 326 50.65 4.36 -13.97
CA ASP A 326 51.42 3.98 -12.78
C ASP A 326 52.74 4.77 -12.77
N ASP A 327 52.83 5.84 -11.95
CA ASP A 327 54.14 6.36 -11.54
C ASP A 327 54.13 7.10 -10.18
N THR A 328 55.06 6.63 -9.33
CA THR A 328 55.83 7.27 -8.25
C THR A 328 55.22 7.96 -7.00
N CYS A 329 55.59 7.35 -5.86
CA CYS A 329 56.22 7.92 -4.65
C CYS A 329 55.55 9.00 -3.78
N ASP A 330 55.49 8.70 -2.48
CA ASP A 330 56.11 9.52 -1.43
C ASP A 330 56.68 8.61 -0.32
N ASP A 331 57.74 9.08 0.35
CA ASP A 331 58.57 8.37 1.37
C ASP A 331 58.49 9.08 2.75
N GLU A 332 59.10 8.46 3.78
CA GLU A 332 59.22 8.86 5.21
C GLU A 332 58.04 8.57 6.17
#